data_AF-A0A0K3CPD5-F1
#
_entry.id   AF-A0A0K3CPD5-F1
#
_cell.length_a   1.000
_cell.length_b   1.000
_cell.length_c   1.000
_cell.angle_alpha   90.00
_cell.angle_beta   90.00
_cell.angle_gamma   90.00
#
_symmetry.space_group_name_H-M   'P 1'
#
loop_
_entity.id
_entity.type
_entity.pdbx_description
1 polymer ?
#
loop_
_entity_poly.entity_id
_entity_poly.type
_entity_poly.pdbx_seq_one_letter_code
_entity_poly.pdbx_strand_id
1 'polypeptide(L)'
;MAFEEGGSRIDDAKLIISRVAQACSAFDDDGIQVRFMNSRIEGNNIRTEQEAVALVNQIKFSGLTPLGTALDSKVLQPLVLGPARAGQLHKPVLVIAVTDGAPGGEDRHTIVRVLVNASRFLQQTRYGADALSVQLAQIGNDMKARAFLEEIDSHPEVGGLLLLGGIDSSDEK
;
A
#
# COMPACT_ATOMS: atom_id res chain seq x y z
N MET A 1 -10.79 15.07 10.18
CA MET A 1 -9.82 13.95 10.27
C MET A 1 -10.38 12.64 10.85
N ALA A 2 -11.51 12.62 11.58
CA ALA A 2 -12.31 11.39 11.80
C ALA A 2 -13.82 11.61 11.62
N PHE A 3 -14.23 12.82 11.19
CA PHE A 3 -15.61 13.28 11.27
C PHE A 3 -16.22 13.72 9.93
N GLU A 4 -15.49 13.62 8.81
CA GLU A 4 -16.04 14.11 7.53
C GLU A 4 -16.82 13.06 6.74
N GLU A 5 -16.74 11.76 7.07
CA GLU A 5 -17.53 10.69 6.41
C GLU A 5 -18.02 9.57 7.35
N GLY A 6 -18.33 9.88 8.62
CA GLY A 6 -19.11 8.97 9.49
C GLY A 6 -18.53 7.57 9.76
N GLY A 7 -17.24 7.32 9.51
CA GLY A 7 -16.63 5.99 9.66
C GLY A 7 -16.55 5.16 8.37
N SER A 8 -17.15 5.62 7.25
CA SER A 8 -17.16 4.88 5.98
C SER A 8 -15.77 4.51 5.50
N ARG A 9 -14.79 5.42 5.63
CA ARG A 9 -13.40 5.19 5.22
C ARG A 9 -12.73 4.01 5.93
N ILE A 10 -13.05 3.82 7.21
CA ILE A 10 -12.50 2.70 7.99
C ILE A 10 -13.16 1.40 7.53
N ASP A 11 -14.46 1.44 7.22
CA ASP A 11 -15.18 0.28 6.72
C ASP A 11 -14.77 -0.08 5.28
N ASP A 12 -14.50 0.92 4.42
CA ASP A 12 -13.88 0.73 3.10
C ASP A 12 -12.48 0.08 3.25
N ALA A 13 -11.66 0.54 4.20
CA ALA A 13 -10.35 -0.05 4.45
C ALA A 13 -10.47 -1.51 4.91
N LYS A 14 -11.42 -1.81 5.80
CA LYS A 14 -11.71 -3.21 6.21
C LYS A 14 -12.15 -4.04 5.02
N LEU A 15 -13.07 -3.52 4.19
CA LEU A 15 -13.59 -4.20 3.01
C LEU A 15 -12.46 -4.53 2.03
N ILE A 16 -11.58 -3.57 1.76
CA ILE A 16 -10.45 -3.77 0.85
C ILE A 16 -9.49 -4.83 1.39
N ILE A 17 -9.05 -4.71 2.65
CA ILE A 17 -8.12 -5.68 3.23
C ILE A 17 -8.75 -7.07 3.26
N SER A 18 -10.04 -7.17 3.54
CA SER A 18 -10.77 -8.45 3.55
C SER A 18 -10.87 -9.07 2.16
N ARG A 19 -11.23 -8.27 1.14
CA ARG A 19 -11.28 -8.72 -0.26
C ARG A 19 -9.90 -9.13 -0.78
N VAL A 20 -8.85 -8.38 -0.44
CA VAL A 20 -7.47 -8.71 -0.80
C VAL A 20 -7.03 -10.00 -0.11
N ALA A 21 -7.28 -10.15 1.20
CA ALA A 21 -6.92 -11.36 1.94
C ALA A 21 -7.63 -12.59 1.35
N GLN A 22 -8.94 -12.47 1.05
CA GLN A 22 -9.72 -13.53 0.44
C GLN A 22 -9.20 -13.87 -0.97
N ALA A 23 -8.98 -12.87 -1.82
CA ALA A 23 -8.47 -13.09 -3.17
C ALA A 23 -7.09 -13.76 -3.15
N CYS A 24 -6.17 -13.26 -2.31
CA CYS A 24 -4.82 -13.81 -2.17
C CYS A 24 -4.81 -15.21 -1.55
N SER A 25 -5.77 -15.56 -0.69
CA SER A 25 -5.85 -16.91 -0.11
C SER A 25 -5.99 -18.03 -1.15
N ALA A 26 -6.44 -17.72 -2.37
CA ALA A 26 -6.53 -18.66 -3.48
C ALA A 26 -5.20 -18.84 -4.24
N PHE A 27 -4.25 -17.90 -4.09
CA PHE A 27 -2.99 -17.86 -4.84
C PHE A 27 -1.75 -18.07 -3.97
N ASP A 28 -1.84 -17.74 -2.68
CA ASP A 28 -0.71 -17.71 -1.75
C ASP A 28 -1.01 -18.50 -0.47
N ASP A 29 -0.14 -19.47 -0.18
CA ASP A 29 -0.26 -20.28 1.04
C ASP A 29 0.17 -19.50 2.30
N ASP A 30 0.98 -18.45 2.18
CA ASP A 30 1.53 -17.68 3.30
C ASP A 30 0.65 -16.50 3.75
N GLY A 31 -0.39 -16.16 3.00
CA GLY A 31 -1.31 -15.06 3.31
C GLY A 31 -0.72 -13.67 3.06
N ILE A 32 -1.49 -12.63 3.34
CA ILE A 32 -1.04 -11.24 3.11
C ILE A 32 -0.33 -10.66 4.33
N GLN A 33 0.54 -9.69 4.06
CA GLN A 33 1.17 -8.85 5.09
C GLN A 33 0.57 -7.46 5.04
N VAL A 34 0.12 -6.95 6.19
CA VAL A 34 -0.53 -5.66 6.33
C VAL A 34 0.35 -4.75 7.19
N ARG A 35 0.61 -3.55 6.69
CA ARG A 35 1.39 -2.50 7.38
C ARG A 35 0.57 -1.21 7.42
N PHE A 36 0.56 -0.55 8.57
CA PHE A 36 -0.13 0.72 8.75
C PHE A 36 0.87 1.88 8.76
N MET A 37 0.60 2.96 8.03
CA MET A 37 1.53 4.09 7.92
C MET A 37 1.83 4.73 9.28
N ASN A 38 0.79 4.96 10.10
CA ASN A 38 0.89 5.66 11.38
C ASN A 38 0.93 4.76 12.62
N SER A 39 1.01 3.44 12.45
CA SER A 39 1.05 2.49 13.57
C SER A 39 2.24 1.54 13.48
N ARG A 40 2.68 1.02 14.63
CA ARG A 40 3.65 -0.08 14.72
C ARG A 40 2.98 -1.44 14.72
N ILE A 41 1.65 -1.48 14.89
CA ILE A 41 0.89 -2.71 14.70
C ILE A 41 1.05 -3.15 13.25
N GLU A 42 1.21 -4.45 13.06
CA GLU A 42 1.34 -5.09 11.75
C GLU A 42 0.62 -6.43 11.77
N GLY A 43 0.18 -6.86 10.58
CA GLY A 43 -0.40 -8.17 10.36
C GLY A 43 0.51 -8.97 9.45
N ASN A 44 0.76 -10.22 9.81
CA ASN A 44 1.46 -11.19 8.97
C ASN A 44 0.57 -12.43 8.84
N ASN A 45 0.61 -13.05 7.67
CA ASN A 45 -0.13 -14.26 7.36
C ASN A 45 -1.65 -14.13 7.53
N ILE A 46 -2.19 -12.97 7.16
CA ILE A 46 -3.64 -12.71 7.17
C ILE A 46 -4.26 -13.44 5.98
N ARG A 47 -5.18 -14.38 6.24
CA ARG A 47 -5.82 -15.23 5.21
C ARG A 47 -7.32 -15.09 5.17
N THR A 48 -7.92 -14.54 6.22
CA THR A 48 -9.38 -14.46 6.36
C THR A 48 -9.85 -13.03 6.57
N GLU A 49 -11.10 -12.76 6.20
CA GLU A 49 -11.80 -11.51 6.52
C GLU A 49 -11.83 -11.25 8.03
N GLN A 50 -12.05 -12.29 8.84
CA GLN A 50 -12.11 -12.15 10.30
C GLN A 50 -10.78 -11.68 10.88
N GLU A 51 -9.65 -12.23 10.42
CA GLU A 51 -8.31 -11.78 10.81
C GLU A 51 -8.03 -10.35 10.35
N ALA A 52 -8.42 -9.99 9.12
CA ALA A 52 -8.29 -8.65 8.57
C ALA A 52 -9.06 -7.61 9.41
N VAL A 53 -10.34 -7.88 9.71
CA VAL A 53 -11.18 -7.01 10.53
C VAL A 53 -10.62 -6.89 11.96
N ALA A 54 -10.19 -7.99 12.56
CA ALA A 54 -9.60 -8.00 13.90
C ALA A 54 -8.31 -7.17 13.97
N LEU A 55 -7.49 -7.20 12.92
CA LEU A 55 -6.29 -6.37 12.81
C LEU A 55 -6.64 -4.88 12.70
N VAL A 56 -7.53 -4.53 11.80
CA VAL A 56 -7.92 -3.12 11.55
C VAL A 56 -8.57 -2.49 12.79
N ASN A 57 -9.37 -3.25 13.55
CA ASN A 57 -10.00 -2.78 14.77
C ASN A 57 -9.01 -2.41 15.90
N GLN A 58 -7.74 -2.82 15.80
CA GLN A 58 -6.70 -2.42 16.76
C GLN A 58 -6.13 -1.02 16.47
N ILE A 59 -6.44 -0.44 15.31
CA ILE A 59 -5.83 0.79 14.83
C ILE A 59 -6.69 2.00 15.20
N LYS A 60 -6.05 2.98 15.84
CA LYS A 60 -6.59 4.32 15.94
C LYS A 60 -6.10 5.15 14.76
N PHE A 61 -6.96 5.33 13.76
CA PHE A 61 -6.68 6.14 12.58
C PHE A 61 -6.52 7.61 12.97
N SER A 62 -5.28 8.11 12.93
CA SER A 62 -4.91 9.49 13.23
C SER A 62 -3.49 9.78 12.75
N GLY A 63 -3.13 11.06 12.66
CA GLY A 63 -1.81 11.50 12.23
C GLY A 63 -1.79 12.04 10.80
N LEU A 64 -0.58 12.34 10.32
CA LEU A 64 -0.33 12.76 8.94
C LEU A 64 -0.22 11.52 8.03
N THR A 65 -0.01 11.71 6.72
CA THR A 65 0.11 10.60 5.76
C THR A 65 1.56 10.46 5.28
N PRO A 66 2.46 9.80 6.04
CA PRO A 66 3.86 9.61 5.64
C PRO A 66 3.99 8.47 4.62
N LEU A 67 3.28 8.59 3.50
CA LEU A 67 3.13 7.56 2.47
C LEU A 67 4.47 6.98 1.99
N GLY A 68 5.40 7.83 1.53
CA GLY A 68 6.68 7.40 0.98
C GLY A 68 7.62 6.85 2.05
N THR A 69 7.73 7.54 3.17
CA THR A 69 8.59 7.15 4.30
C THR A 69 8.11 5.83 4.93
N ALA A 70 6.81 5.66 5.13
CA ALA A 70 6.24 4.42 5.67
C ALA A 70 6.34 3.27 4.67
N LEU A 71 6.08 3.52 3.38
CA LEU A 71 6.26 2.52 2.32
C LEU A 71 7.70 1.99 2.32
N ASP A 72 8.70 2.87 2.35
CA ASP A 72 10.10 2.46 2.37
C ASP A 72 10.47 1.68 3.64
N SER A 73 10.22 2.28 4.81
CA SER A 73 10.67 1.71 6.09
C SER A 73 9.93 0.45 6.52
N LYS A 74 8.66 0.29 6.14
CA LYS A 74 7.81 -0.82 6.61
C LYS A 74 7.57 -1.91 5.58
N VAL A 75 7.77 -1.61 4.29
CA VAL A 75 7.52 -2.56 3.20
C VAL A 75 8.78 -2.75 2.34
N LEU A 76 9.26 -1.71 1.66
CA LEU A 76 10.34 -1.88 0.68
C LEU A 76 11.62 -2.40 1.32
N GLN A 77 12.12 -1.79 2.39
CA GLN A 77 13.35 -2.24 3.04
C GLN A 77 13.23 -3.64 3.65
N PRO A 78 12.25 -3.96 4.52
CA PRO A 78 12.21 -5.25 5.20
C PRO A 78 11.68 -6.40 4.34
N LEU A 79 10.76 -6.15 3.40
CA LEU A 79 10.05 -7.20 2.68
C LEU A 79 10.53 -7.40 1.24
N VAL A 80 11.22 -6.42 0.66
CA VAL A 80 11.63 -6.45 -0.76
C VAL A 80 13.14 -6.33 -0.90
N LEU A 81 13.69 -5.14 -0.61
CA LEU A 81 15.10 -4.80 -0.87
C LEU A 81 16.06 -5.54 0.07
N GLY A 82 15.69 -5.72 1.34
CA GLY A 82 16.44 -6.53 2.30
C GLY A 82 16.57 -7.99 1.85
N PRO A 83 15.44 -8.71 1.65
CA PRO A 83 15.44 -10.07 1.11
C PRO A 83 16.14 -10.17 -0.25
N ALA A 84 15.95 -9.19 -1.14
CA ALA A 84 16.61 -9.19 -2.44
C ALA A 84 18.14 -9.09 -2.31
N ARG A 85 18.67 -8.18 -1.47
CA ARG A 85 20.11 -8.11 -1.14
C ARG A 85 20.66 -9.43 -0.61
N ALA A 86 19.89 -10.10 0.23
CA ALA A 86 20.28 -11.37 0.84
C ALA A 86 20.13 -12.60 -0.08
N GLY A 87 19.59 -12.43 -1.29
CA GLY A 87 19.30 -13.57 -2.17
C GLY A 87 18.11 -14.43 -1.67
N GLN A 88 17.21 -13.85 -0.89
CA GLN A 88 16.09 -14.51 -0.18
C GLN A 88 14.72 -13.93 -0.57
N LEU A 89 14.60 -13.19 -1.67
CA LEU A 89 13.30 -12.77 -2.20
C LEU A 89 12.70 -13.96 -2.98
N HIS A 90 11.74 -14.65 -2.38
CA HIS A 90 11.22 -15.92 -2.90
C HIS A 90 10.18 -15.76 -4.01
N LYS A 91 9.44 -14.64 -4.02
CA LYS A 91 8.40 -14.33 -5.01
C LYS A 91 8.34 -12.83 -5.29
N PRO A 92 7.86 -12.41 -6.48
CA PRO A 92 7.54 -11.02 -6.75
C PRO A 92 6.55 -10.46 -5.72
N VAL A 93 6.67 -9.18 -5.40
CA VAL A 93 5.85 -8.51 -4.38
C VAL A 93 4.92 -7.50 -5.03
N LEU A 94 3.61 -7.67 -4.82
CA LEU A 94 2.60 -6.66 -5.10
C LEU A 94 2.32 -5.88 -3.82
N VAL A 95 2.58 -4.57 -3.86
CA VAL A 95 2.22 -3.65 -2.77
C VAL A 95 0.95 -2.92 -3.14
N ILE A 96 -0.13 -3.10 -2.38
CA ILE A 96 -1.35 -2.29 -2.50
C ILE A 96 -1.34 -1.28 -1.35
N ALA A 97 -1.00 -0.03 -1.67
CA ALA A 97 -1.03 1.07 -0.71
C ALA A 97 -2.33 1.85 -0.85
N VAL A 98 -3.09 1.86 0.23
CA VAL A 98 -4.42 2.48 0.30
C VAL A 98 -4.34 3.74 1.15
N THR A 99 -4.85 4.86 0.64
CA THR A 99 -4.78 6.17 1.32
C THR A 99 -6.05 6.99 1.11
N ASP A 100 -6.41 7.79 2.11
CA ASP A 100 -7.57 8.69 2.09
C ASP A 100 -7.16 10.17 1.99
N GLY A 101 -5.87 10.42 1.76
CA GLY A 101 -5.25 11.74 1.72
C GLY A 101 -3.94 11.74 0.93
N ALA A 102 -3.51 12.94 0.50
CA ALA A 102 -2.18 13.16 -0.08
C ALA A 102 -1.07 13.05 1.00
N PRO A 103 0.21 12.88 0.61
CA PRO A 103 1.31 12.81 1.56
C PRO A 103 1.37 14.04 2.48
N GLY A 104 1.68 13.78 3.75
CA GLY A 104 1.78 14.81 4.78
C GLY A 104 2.81 14.45 5.84
N GLY A 105 3.52 15.45 6.37
CA GLY A 105 4.60 15.24 7.32
C GLY A 105 5.91 14.74 6.69
N GLU A 106 5.98 14.72 5.36
CA GLU A 106 7.16 14.39 4.58
C GLU A 106 7.20 15.23 3.29
N ASP A 107 8.31 15.16 2.56
CA ASP A 107 8.42 15.75 1.23
C ASP A 107 7.51 15.02 0.23
N ARG A 108 6.75 15.78 -0.57
CA ARG A 108 5.72 15.26 -1.51
C ARG A 108 6.29 14.24 -2.50
N HIS A 109 7.55 14.41 -2.91
CA HIS A 109 8.21 13.53 -3.88
C HIS A 109 8.95 12.35 -3.24
N THR A 110 8.82 12.16 -1.91
CA THR A 110 9.44 11.02 -1.21
C THR A 110 8.97 9.69 -1.79
N ILE A 111 7.69 9.53 -2.11
CA ILE A 111 7.20 8.29 -2.73
C ILE A 111 7.89 7.99 -4.07
N VAL A 112 8.05 9.00 -4.94
CA VAL A 112 8.70 8.83 -6.24
C VAL A 112 10.14 8.39 -6.03
N ARG A 113 10.86 9.09 -5.16
CA ARG A 113 12.26 8.79 -4.84
C ARG A 113 12.44 7.36 -4.35
N VAL A 114 11.60 6.89 -3.42
CA VAL A 114 11.73 5.53 -2.88
C VAL A 114 11.38 4.45 -3.91
N LEU A 115 10.37 4.68 -4.76
CA LEU A 115 10.00 3.75 -5.83
C LEU A 115 11.08 3.66 -6.91
N VAL A 116 11.61 4.80 -7.37
CA VAL A 116 12.71 4.84 -8.35
C VAL A 116 13.94 4.14 -7.80
N ASN A 117 14.30 4.40 -6.54
CA ASN A 117 15.44 3.74 -5.90
C ASN A 117 15.25 2.24 -5.78
N ALA A 118 14.05 1.78 -5.39
CA ALA A 118 13.72 0.37 -5.28
C ALA A 118 13.79 -0.33 -6.65
N SER A 119 13.19 0.25 -7.68
CA SER A 119 13.20 -0.29 -9.04
C SER A 119 14.63 -0.38 -9.61
N ARG A 120 15.42 0.70 -9.51
CA ARG A 120 16.82 0.71 -9.95
C ARG A 120 17.67 -0.32 -9.21
N PHE A 121 17.46 -0.47 -7.90
CA PHE A 121 18.15 -1.49 -7.12
C PHE A 121 17.78 -2.89 -7.62
N LEU A 122 16.48 -3.20 -7.75
CA LEU A 122 16.01 -4.52 -8.16
C LEU A 122 16.47 -4.88 -9.57
N GLN A 123 16.53 -3.91 -10.48
CA GLN A 123 17.08 -4.07 -11.83
C GLN A 123 18.53 -4.55 -11.84
N GLN A 124 19.32 -4.22 -10.82
CA GLN A 124 20.71 -4.66 -10.67
C GLN A 124 20.85 -6.03 -9.99
N THR A 125 19.74 -6.61 -9.51
CA THR A 125 19.71 -7.94 -8.91
C THR A 125 19.24 -8.99 -9.91
N ARG A 126 19.37 -10.27 -9.56
CA ARG A 126 18.83 -11.39 -10.36
C ARG A 126 17.29 -11.36 -10.50
N TYR A 127 16.58 -10.56 -9.70
CA TYR A 127 15.12 -10.55 -9.68
C TYR A 127 14.52 -9.61 -10.73
N GLY A 128 15.28 -8.60 -11.18
CA GLY A 128 14.79 -7.59 -12.13
C GLY A 128 13.77 -6.63 -11.52
N ALA A 129 13.41 -5.59 -12.28
CA ALA A 129 12.46 -4.57 -11.83
C ALA A 129 11.05 -5.13 -11.58
N ASP A 130 10.65 -6.16 -12.35
CA ASP A 130 9.34 -6.82 -12.27
C ASP A 130 9.11 -7.60 -10.95
N ALA A 131 10.14 -7.71 -10.11
CA ALA A 131 10.03 -8.28 -8.77
C ALA A 131 9.20 -7.41 -7.81
N LEU A 132 8.88 -6.17 -8.18
CA LEU A 132 8.05 -5.26 -7.41
C LEU A 132 7.02 -4.57 -8.31
N SER A 133 5.75 -4.68 -7.92
CA SER A 133 4.65 -3.87 -8.48
C SER A 133 3.98 -3.11 -7.35
N VAL A 134 3.60 -1.86 -7.59
CA VAL A 134 2.95 -1.02 -6.57
C VAL A 134 1.65 -0.46 -7.12
N GLN A 135 0.56 -0.65 -6.38
CA GLN A 135 -0.74 -0.09 -6.67
C GLN A 135 -1.06 0.95 -5.61
N LEU A 136 -1.43 2.15 -6.05
CA LEU A 136 -1.93 3.20 -5.17
C LEU A 136 -3.44 3.29 -5.35
N ALA A 137 -4.18 3.13 -4.26
CA ALA A 137 -5.63 3.20 -4.26
C ALA A 137 -6.11 4.27 -3.28
N GLN A 138 -7.06 5.07 -3.73
CA GLN A 138 -7.75 6.05 -2.89
C GLN A 138 -8.97 5.44 -2.21
N ILE A 139 -9.15 5.73 -0.93
CA ILE A 139 -10.43 5.59 -0.23
C ILE A 139 -11.05 6.97 -0.02
N GLY A 140 -12.37 7.06 -0.16
CA GLY A 140 -13.13 8.29 0.05
C GLY A 140 -12.87 9.33 -1.05
N ASN A 141 -13.40 10.53 -0.85
CA ASN A 141 -13.53 11.55 -1.90
C ASN A 141 -12.53 12.73 -1.79
N ASP A 142 -11.40 12.56 -1.11
CA ASP A 142 -10.42 13.65 -0.95
C ASP A 142 -9.83 14.06 -2.31
N MET A 143 -10.14 15.28 -2.75
CA MET A 143 -9.71 15.80 -4.05
C MET A 143 -8.20 16.02 -4.14
N LYS A 144 -7.51 16.26 -3.02
CA LYS A 144 -6.05 16.42 -3.01
C LYS A 144 -5.34 15.08 -3.16
N ALA A 145 -5.88 14.02 -2.55
CA ALA A 145 -5.43 12.66 -2.73
C ALA A 145 -5.57 12.26 -4.20
N ARG A 146 -6.73 12.53 -4.80
CA ARG A 146 -6.97 12.26 -6.22
C ARG A 146 -5.97 12.97 -7.13
N ALA A 147 -5.83 14.29 -6.96
CA ALA A 147 -4.89 15.09 -7.75
C ALA A 147 -3.44 14.62 -7.58
N PHE A 148 -3.07 14.18 -6.38
CA PHE A 148 -1.76 13.59 -6.13
C PHE A 148 -1.56 12.26 -6.84
N LEU A 149 -2.55 11.37 -6.83
CA LEU A 149 -2.47 10.09 -7.54
C LEU A 149 -2.35 10.30 -9.05
N GLU A 150 -3.14 11.21 -9.63
CA GLU A 150 -3.06 11.57 -11.05
C GLU A 150 -1.67 12.15 -11.42
N GLU A 151 -1.09 13.00 -10.57
CA GLU A 151 0.27 13.52 -10.74
C GLU A 151 1.30 12.39 -10.80
N ILE A 152 1.20 11.43 -9.87
CA ILE A 152 2.14 10.33 -9.73
C ILE A 152 2.01 9.31 -10.88
N ASP A 153 0.82 9.04 -11.36
CA ASP A 153 0.56 8.14 -12.50
C ASP A 153 1.13 8.68 -13.80
N SER A 154 1.04 9.99 -14.02
CA SER A 154 1.66 10.66 -15.17
C SER A 154 3.18 10.82 -15.07
N HIS A 155 3.80 10.42 -13.95
CA HIS A 155 5.22 10.66 -13.72
C HIS A 155 6.10 9.74 -14.60
N PRO A 156 7.05 10.27 -15.38
CA PRO A 156 7.76 9.52 -16.42
C PRO A 156 8.58 8.34 -15.89
N GLU A 157 9.10 8.42 -14.67
CA GLU A 157 9.91 7.36 -14.07
C GLU A 157 9.12 6.29 -13.29
N VAL A 158 7.89 6.59 -12.86
CA VAL A 158 7.12 5.68 -11.97
C VAL A 158 5.74 5.32 -12.49
N GLY A 159 5.19 6.02 -13.47
CA GLY A 159 3.88 5.70 -14.06
C GLY A 159 3.82 4.26 -14.58
N GLY A 160 4.89 3.76 -15.19
CA GLY A 160 4.96 2.35 -15.64
C GLY A 160 5.10 1.31 -14.52
N LEU A 161 5.44 1.72 -13.30
CA LEU A 161 5.56 0.87 -12.11
C LEU A 161 4.30 0.91 -11.24
N LEU A 162 3.41 1.87 -11.51
CA LEU A 162 2.25 2.17 -10.70
C LEU A 162 0.98 1.79 -11.44
N LEU A 163 0.08 1.16 -10.71
CA LEU A 163 -1.31 1.02 -11.14
C LEU A 163 -2.16 1.92 -10.25
N LEU A 164 -2.97 2.79 -10.86
CA LEU A 164 -4.02 3.51 -10.14
C LEU A 164 -5.31 2.68 -10.13
N GLY A 165 -5.89 2.53 -8.95
CA GLY A 165 -7.25 2.00 -8.78
C GLY A 165 -8.13 3.01 -8.07
N GLY A 166 -9.29 3.32 -8.65
CA GLY A 166 -10.39 3.94 -7.90
C GLY A 166 -11.15 2.85 -7.16
N ILE A 167 -11.37 3.02 -5.86
CA ILE A 167 -12.21 2.10 -5.07
C ILE A 167 -13.45 2.88 -4.67
N ASP A 168 -14.49 2.74 -5.47
CA ASP A 168 -15.80 3.32 -5.18
C ASP A 168 -16.65 2.26 -4.47
N SER A 169 -17.06 2.53 -3.22
CA SER A 169 -17.94 1.65 -2.46
C SER A 169 -19.41 1.76 -2.88
N SER A 170 -19.72 2.54 -3.92
CA SER A 170 -21.08 2.72 -4.45
C SER A 170 -21.52 1.67 -5.49
N ASP A 171 -20.65 0.73 -5.89
CA ASP A 171 -21.00 -0.36 -6.83
C ASP A 171 -21.83 -1.51 -6.21
N GLU A 172 -22.40 -1.31 -5.01
CA GLU A 172 -23.32 -2.25 -4.36
C GLU A 172 -24.71 -1.63 -4.18
N LYS A 173 -25.41 -1.39 -5.30
CA LYS A 173 -26.88 -1.34 -5.36
C LYS A 173 -27.44 -1.92 -6.65
#